data_AF-A0A1F9Y5D6-F1
#
_entry.id   AF-A0A1F9Y5D6-F1
#
_cell.length_a   1.000
_cell.length_b   1.000
_cell.length_c   1.000
_cell.angle_alpha   90.00
_cell.angle_beta   90.00
_cell.angle_gamma   90.00
#
_symmetry.space_group_name_H-M   'P 1'
#
loop_
_entity.id
_entity.type
_entity.pdbx_description
1 polymer ?
#
loop_
_entity_poly.entity_id
_entity_poly.type
_entity_poly.pdbx_seq_one_letter_code
_entity_poly.pdbx_strand_id
1 'polypeptide(L)'
;MKDKRTLKRRQLVYYFPVYIRNTDILAGHLADLTHEGLMLVHSTALEIGELFPLRIMLPEKSGRAQTLDLLAECRWVKPDTQPDQLAMGFRFIDLSDLQRLEITRLILEYRLGD
;
A
#
# COMPACT_ATOMS: atom_id res chain seq x y z
N MET A 1 -2.43 -15.47 23.54
CA MET A 1 -2.67 -15.27 22.10
C MET A 1 -1.33 -14.94 21.45
N LYS A 2 -0.89 -15.73 20.47
CA LYS A 2 0.41 -15.54 19.81
C LYS A 2 0.23 -14.57 18.64
N ASP A 3 0.45 -13.28 18.89
CA ASP A 3 0.74 -12.30 17.84
C ASP A 3 2.11 -12.63 17.24
N LYS A 4 2.14 -13.62 16.36
CA LYS A 4 3.32 -13.97 15.57
C LYS A 4 3.10 -13.56 14.12
N ARG A 5 2.96 -12.25 13.91
CA ARG A 5 3.30 -11.60 12.64
C ARG A 5 4.69 -10.97 12.71
N THR A 6 5.60 -11.62 13.43
CA THR A 6 7.06 -11.46 13.25
C THR A 6 7.47 -12.21 11.98
N LEU A 7 6.82 -11.90 10.85
CA LEU A 7 7.35 -12.24 9.55
C LEU A 7 8.60 -11.38 9.41
N LYS A 8 9.77 -12.03 9.43
CA LYS A 8 11.01 -11.44 8.96
C LYS A 8 10.69 -10.77 7.63
N ARG A 9 10.51 -9.45 7.65
CA ARG A 9 10.25 -8.65 6.45
C ARG A 9 11.48 -8.82 5.58
N ARG A 10 11.43 -9.81 4.71
CA ARG A 10 12.36 -9.95 3.60
C ARG A 10 12.26 -8.62 2.90
N GLN A 11 13.39 -7.93 2.86
CA GLN A 11 13.57 -6.64 2.24
C GLN A 11 12.81 -6.63 0.90
N LEU A 12 11.61 -6.04 0.89
CA LEU A 12 10.96 -5.63 -0.34
C LEU A 12 11.82 -4.47 -0.82
N VAL A 13 12.81 -4.81 -1.65
CA VAL A 13 13.75 -3.88 -2.31
C VAL A 13 13.01 -2.92 -3.27
N TYR A 14 11.67 -2.95 -3.31
CA TYR A 14 10.83 -2.07 -4.12
C TYR A 14 9.69 -1.50 -3.28
N TYR A 15 9.99 -0.41 -2.58
CA TYR A 15 8.99 0.43 -1.94
C TYR A 15 8.25 1.23 -3.01
N PHE A 16 7.12 0.72 -3.53
CA PHE A 16 6.31 1.49 -4.47
C PHE A 16 5.80 2.76 -3.78
N PRO A 17 6.16 3.96 -4.26
CA PRO A 17 5.67 5.17 -3.63
C PRO A 17 4.19 5.33 -3.96
N VAL A 18 3.41 5.67 -2.93
CA VAL A 18 1.98 5.85 -3.01
C VAL A 18 1.65 7.30 -2.69
N TYR A 19 0.91 7.95 -3.58
CA TYR A 19 0.56 9.37 -3.47
C TYR A 19 -0.93 9.56 -3.23
N ILE A 20 -1.30 10.63 -2.52
CA ILE A 20 -2.67 11.12 -2.47
C ILE A 20 -2.92 11.87 -3.78
N ARG A 21 -3.78 11.33 -4.64
CA ARG A 21 -4.00 11.81 -6.01
C ARG A 21 -4.35 13.28 -6.14
N ASN A 22 -5.13 13.81 -5.19
CA ASN A 22 -5.66 15.16 -5.28
C ASN A 22 -4.62 16.22 -4.92
N THR A 23 -3.61 15.85 -4.12
CA THR A 23 -2.61 16.77 -3.59
C THR A 23 -1.19 16.45 -4.06
N ASP A 24 -1.00 15.28 -4.69
CA ASP A 24 0.30 14.73 -5.09
C ASP A 24 1.29 14.59 -3.92
N ILE A 25 0.77 14.51 -2.69
CA ILE A 25 1.56 14.31 -1.48
C ILE A 25 1.83 12.82 -1.30
N LEU A 26 3.07 12.48 -0.96
CA LEU A 26 3.46 11.11 -0.62
C LEU A 26 2.66 10.63 0.61
N ALA A 27 1.80 9.63 0.42
CA ALA A 27 1.07 8.94 1.48
C ALA A 27 1.96 7.93 2.23
N GLY A 28 2.95 7.38 1.53
CA GLY A 28 3.90 6.42 2.06
C GLY A 28 4.40 5.45 1.00
N HIS A 29 5.01 4.37 1.46
CA HIS A 29 5.52 3.31 0.60
C HIS A 29 4.75 2.01 0.81
N LEU A 30 4.40 1.33 -0.27
CA LEU A 30 3.70 0.05 -0.22
C LEU A 30 4.57 -1.01 0.46
N ALA A 31 4.08 -1.53 1.58
CA ALA A 31 4.74 -2.58 2.36
C ALA A 31 4.01 -3.94 2.24
N ASP A 32 2.71 -3.92 1.99
CA ASP A 32 1.90 -5.11 1.75
C ASP A 32 0.68 -4.78 0.87
N LEU A 33 0.19 -5.76 0.12
CA LEU A 33 -0.96 -5.66 -0.77
C LEU A 33 -1.72 -6.98 -0.78
N THR A 34 -3.02 -6.93 -0.49
CA THR A 34 -3.95 -8.05 -0.59
C THR A 34 -5.14 -7.65 -1.48
N HIS A 35 -6.07 -8.57 -1.72
CA HIS A 35 -7.32 -8.25 -2.43
C HIS A 35 -8.25 -7.31 -1.66
N GLU A 36 -8.09 -7.19 -0.34
CA GLU A 36 -8.96 -6.40 0.52
C GLU A 36 -8.38 -5.03 0.89
N GLY A 37 -7.06 -4.89 0.80
CA GLY A 37 -6.39 -3.68 1.28
C GLY A 37 -4.90 -3.66 1.02
N LEU A 38 -4.26 -2.65 1.61
CA LEU A 38 -2.82 -2.48 1.54
C LEU A 38 -2.27 -1.95 2.86
N MET A 39 -0.96 -2.07 3.05
CA MET A 39 -0.24 -1.45 4.14
C MET A 39 0.79 -0.48 3.59
N LEU A 40 0.78 0.76 4.10
CA LEU A 40 1.81 1.76 3.82
C LEU A 40 2.73 1.92 5.02
N VAL A 41 3.99 2.25 4.75
CA VAL A 41 4.95 2.70 5.75
C VAL A 41 5.38 4.13 5.45
N HIS A 42 5.34 4.99 6.46
CA HIS A 42 5.72 6.40 6.36
C HIS A 42 6.07 6.99 7.74
N SER A 43 6.77 8.12 7.79
CA SER A 43 7.09 8.82 9.05
C SER A 43 5.94 9.68 9.58
N THR A 44 4.93 9.97 8.75
CA THR A 44 3.77 10.78 9.12
C THR A 44 2.49 9.96 9.05
N ALA A 45 1.67 10.05 10.09
CA ALA A 45 0.39 9.36 10.18
C ALA A 45 -0.65 9.99 9.24
N LEU A 46 -1.49 9.14 8.66
CA LEU A 46 -2.75 9.52 8.03
C LEU A 46 -3.90 9.26 8.99
N GLU A 47 -4.97 10.03 8.85
CA GLU A 47 -6.10 9.99 9.79
C GLU A 47 -6.93 8.72 9.63
N ILE A 48 -7.22 8.05 10.75
CA ILE A 48 -8.00 6.81 10.78
C ILE A 48 -9.47 7.13 10.50
N GLY A 49 -10.12 6.34 9.64
CA GLY A 49 -11.51 6.51 9.22
C GLY A 49 -11.68 7.37 7.97
N GLU A 50 -10.63 8.10 7.56
CA GLU A 50 -10.65 8.93 6.36
C GLU A 50 -10.43 8.13 5.07
N LEU A 51 -11.03 8.61 3.99
CA LEU A 51 -10.93 8.05 2.65
C LEU A 51 -9.84 8.76 1.85
N PHE A 52 -8.87 7.99 1.35
CA PHE A 52 -7.76 8.49 0.58
C PHE A 52 -7.84 8.00 -0.87
N PRO A 53 -7.86 8.91 -1.87
CA PRO A 53 -7.65 8.54 -3.26
C PRO A 53 -6.16 8.31 -3.47
N LEU A 54 -5.74 7.04 -3.40
CA LEU A 54 -4.35 6.63 -3.50
C LEU A 54 -3.95 6.35 -4.96
N ARG A 55 -2.69 6.64 -5.28
CA ARG A 55 -2.03 6.26 -6.53
C ARG A 55 -0.75 5.51 -6.23
N ILE A 56 -0.70 4.24 -6.60
CA ILE A 56 0.51 3.42 -6.49
C ILE A 56 1.33 3.63 -7.76
N MET A 57 2.57 4.09 -7.61
CA MET A 57 3.52 4.19 -8.73
C MET A 57 4.24 2.85 -8.92
N LEU A 58 4.10 2.27 -10.11
CA LEU A 58 4.68 0.98 -10.47
C LEU A 58 5.92 1.18 -11.34
N PRO A 59 6.83 0.19 -11.39
CA PRO A 59 8.01 0.24 -12.26
C PRO A 59 7.59 0.40 -13.71
N GLU A 60 8.40 1.15 -14.44
CA GLU A 60 8.17 1.34 -15.87
C GLU A 60 8.24 0.00 -16.60
N LYS A 61 7.28 -0.21 -17.51
CA LYS A 61 7.26 -1.35 -18.42
C LYS A 61 7.17 -0.81 -19.82
N SER A 62 8.11 -1.23 -20.68
CA SER A 62 8.20 -0.76 -22.07
C SER A 62 8.33 0.76 -22.20
N GLY A 63 9.03 1.41 -21.27
CA GLY A 63 9.27 2.85 -21.27
C GLY A 63 8.05 3.71 -20.90
N ARG A 64 7.04 3.13 -20.25
CA ARG A 64 5.88 3.86 -19.73
C ARG A 64 5.75 3.65 -18.23
N ALA A 65 5.61 4.76 -17.50
CA ALA A 65 5.20 4.76 -16.11
C ALA A 65 3.82 4.10 -15.99
N GLN A 66 3.71 3.17 -15.05
CA GLN A 66 2.46 2.49 -14.73
C GLN A 66 1.97 2.96 -13.37
N THR A 67 0.66 3.12 -13.23
CA THR A 67 0.04 3.55 -11.98
C THR A 67 -1.23 2.77 -11.72
N LEU A 68 -1.54 2.53 -10.46
CA LEU A 68 -2.81 1.96 -10.02
C LEU A 68 -3.49 2.92 -9.06
N ASP A 69 -4.64 3.45 -9.47
CA ASP A 69 -5.44 4.38 -8.68
C ASP A 69 -6.53 3.62 -7.91
N LEU A 70 -6.63 3.84 -6.60
CA LEU A 70 -7.54 3.14 -5.69
C LEU A 70 -8.15 4.14 -4.69
N LEU A 71 -9.38 3.89 -4.25
CA LEU A 71 -9.94 4.55 -3.09
C LEU A 71 -9.78 3.63 -1.89
N ALA A 72 -9.24 4.13 -0.78
CA ALA A 72 -9.03 3.31 0.41
C ALA A 72 -9.26 4.07 1.71
N GLU A 73 -9.84 3.39 2.70
CA GLU A 73 -10.08 3.92 4.04
C GLU A 73 -8.92 3.54 4.96
N CYS A 74 -8.35 4.50 5.69
CA CYS A 74 -7.36 4.18 6.72
C CYS A 74 -8.05 3.50 7.91
N ARG A 75 -7.62 2.30 8.28
CA ARG A 75 -8.26 1.49 9.33
C ARG A 75 -7.48 1.49 10.65
N TRP A 76 -6.16 1.67 10.59
CA TRP A 76 -5.30 1.71 11.76
C TRP A 76 -3.95 2.32 11.42
N VAL A 77 -3.32 2.90 12.44
CA VAL A 77 -1.92 3.38 12.43
C VAL A 77 -1.20 2.77 13.63
N LYS A 78 0.00 2.23 13.42
CA LYS A 78 0.81 1.60 14.47
C LYS A 78 2.30 1.89 14.26
N PRO A 79 3.11 1.96 15.33
CA PRO A 79 4.56 2.00 15.20
C PRO A 79 5.07 0.83 14.35
N ASP A 80 5.98 1.13 13.43
CA ASP A 80 6.69 0.11 12.67
C ASP A 80 7.86 -0.47 13.50
N THR A 81 8.43 -1.57 13.02
CA THR A 81 9.69 -2.11 13.56
C THR A 81 10.89 -1.19 13.33
N GLN A 82 10.84 -0.34 12.30
CA GLN A 82 11.85 0.69 12.06
C GLN A 82 11.58 1.91 12.97
N PRO A 83 12.61 2.47 13.64
CA PRO A 83 12.46 3.71 14.40
C PRO A 83 11.89 4.83 13.53
N ASP A 84 11.02 5.65 14.12
CA ASP A 84 10.41 6.82 13.49
C ASP A 84 9.57 6.52 12.22
N GLN A 85 9.17 5.26 12.03
CA GLN A 85 8.26 4.84 10.98
C GLN A 85 6.95 4.33 11.57
N LEU A 86 5.87 4.56 10.82
CA LEU A 86 4.52 4.12 11.13
C LEU A 86 4.06 3.18 10.02
N ALA A 87 3.45 2.07 10.41
CA ALA A 87 2.67 1.22 9.54
C ALA A 87 1.21 1.68 9.58
N MET A 88 0.59 1.81 8.40
CA MET A 88 -0.77 2.26 8.23
C MET A 88 -1.51 1.26 7.34
N GLY A 89 -2.60 0.69 7.84
CA GLY A 89 -3.40 -0.28 7.10
C GLY A 89 -4.64 0.36 6.49
N PHE A 90 -4.90 0.02 5.24
CA PHE A 90 -6.01 0.56 4.45
C PHE A 90 -6.90 -0.56 3.93
N ARG A 91 -8.19 -0.29 3.87
CA ARG A 91 -9.19 -1.16 3.22
C ARG A 91 -9.65 -0.52 1.93
N PHE A 92 -9.70 -1.28 0.84
CA PHE A 92 -10.19 -0.77 -0.43
C PHE A 92 -11.70 -0.51 -0.41
N ILE A 93 -12.10 0.55 -1.11
CA ILE A 93 -13.48 0.99 -1.28
C ILE A 93 -13.81 0.97 -2.77
N ASP A 94 -14.96 0.39 -3.11
CA ASP A 94 -15.55 0.40 -4.46
C ASP A 94 -14.60 -0.02 -5.60
N LEU A 95 -13.90 -1.15 -5.42
CA LEU A 95 -13.04 -1.72 -6.48
C LEU A 95 -13.85 -2.21 -7.68
N SER A 96 -13.54 -1.64 -8.85
CA SER A 96 -13.92 -2.17 -10.16
C SER A 96 -13.22 -3.50 -10.47
N ASP A 97 -13.79 -4.27 -11.41
CA ASP A 97 -13.22 -5.54 -11.86
C ASP A 97 -11.81 -5.37 -12.46
N LEU A 98 -11.58 -4.27 -13.18
CA LEU A 98 -10.26 -3.95 -13.72
C LEU A 98 -9.24 -3.72 -12.60
N GLN A 99 -9.60 -2.96 -11.56
CA GLN A 99 -8.71 -2.76 -10.41
C GLN A 99 -8.42 -4.07 -9.67
N ARG A 100 -9.42 -4.95 -9.52
CA ARG A 100 -9.23 -6.28 -8.90
C ARG A 100 -8.25 -7.15 -9.70
N LEU A 101 -8.35 -7.10 -11.03
CA LEU A 101 -7.44 -7.80 -11.91
C LEU A 101 -6.02 -7.25 -11.80
N GLU A 102 -5.85 -5.93 -11.79
CA GLU A 102 -4.53 -5.31 -11.60
C GLU A 102 -3.95 -5.63 -10.21
N ILE A 103 -4.74 -5.59 -9.13
CA ILE A 103 -4.28 -6.01 -7.79
C ILE A 103 -3.80 -7.46 -7.82
N THR A 104 -4.57 -8.37 -8.44
CA THR A 104 -4.19 -9.77 -8.57
C THR A 104 -2.89 -9.91 -9.36
N ARG A 105 -2.76 -9.18 -10.46
CA ARG A 105 -1.54 -9.14 -11.27
C ARG A 105 -0.35 -8.69 -10.43
N LEU A 106 -0.47 -7.60 -9.68
CA LEU A 106 0.61 -7.05 -8.84
C LEU A 106 1.03 -8.02 -7.74
N ILE A 107 0.06 -8.66 -7.07
CA ILE A 107 0.29 -9.70 -6.06
C ILE A 107 1.13 -10.83 -6.65
N LEU A 108 0.80 -11.32 -7.85
CA LEU A 108 1.53 -12.41 -8.50
C LEU A 108 2.89 -11.98 -9.04
N GLU A 109 2.98 -10.81 -9.69
CA GLU A 109 4.19 -10.30 -10.36
C GLU A 109 5.27 -9.92 -9.33
N TYR A 110 4.87 -9.30 -8.22
CA TYR A 110 5.79 -8.82 -7.18
C TYR A 110 5.82 -9.68 -5.93
N ARG A 111 5.04 -10.78 -5.89
CA ARG A 111 4.93 -11.70 -4.74
C ARG A 111 4.57 -10.95 -3.45
N LEU A 112 3.57 -10.08 -3.54
CA LEU A 112 2.99 -9.32 -2.42
C LEU A 112 1.92 -10.17 -1.71
N GLY A 113 1.65 -9.92 -0.43
CA GLY A 113 0.69 -10.71 0.36
C GLY A 113 1.24 -12.07 0.79
N ASP A 114 1.82 -12.12 2.00
CA ASP A 114 2.18 -13.38 2.72
C ASP A 114 0.99 -13.90 3.54
#